data_AF-A0A4V1VH34-F1
#
_entry.id   AF-A0A4V1VH34-F1
#
_cell.length_a   1.000
_cell.length_b   1.000
_cell.length_c   1.000
_cell.angle_alpha   90.00
_cell.angle_beta   90.00
_cell.angle_gamma   90.00
#
_symmetry.space_group_name_H-M   'P 1'
#
loop_
_entity.id
_entity.type
_entity.pdbx_description
1 polymer ?
#
loop_
_entity_poly.entity_id
_entity_poly.type
_entity_poly.pdbx_seq_one_letter_code
_entity_poly.pdbx_strand_id
1 'polypeptide(L)'
;MEPYCTDPEELMSAARNTLFTALACLSVSAASLTAPASAQSPAEASAPASAATTTATGLRAASNALYENWAGYQVAAKNPTQARGSWTVPKASWPGRDGYSNMWVGLGGGNRAQGQLIQAGTEHDSKCVALRAGKCSKWKNDYYLWVETFPQRSQERITNLPVSPGDPVRVAVRWSARDSRAYFTLCNERLQRCVVTSRATSAPKGVAEFVLERPSRADGRPLALANTGTVSLRQLSVTDASGTRVPKKMANTRISMFNGNLLASPGAWSASGNGFPVTFKRAA
;
A
#
# COMPACT_ATOMS: atom_id res chain seq x y z
N MET A 1 -1.91 22.14 37.72
CA MET A 1 -1.82 20.88 38.49
C MET A 1 -2.90 19.95 37.93
N GLU A 2 -2.52 19.04 37.03
CA GLU A 2 -3.11 17.68 37.06
C GLU A 2 -2.60 16.98 38.35
N PRO A 3 -3.08 15.80 38.80
CA PRO A 3 -3.80 14.71 38.07
C PRO A 3 -4.97 14.12 38.92
N TYR A 4 -5.77 13.10 38.55
CA TYR A 4 -5.41 11.69 38.36
C TYR A 4 -6.62 10.88 37.83
N CYS A 5 -6.28 9.85 37.05
CA CYS A 5 -7.14 8.79 36.51
C CYS A 5 -7.88 7.95 37.56
N THR A 6 -9.03 7.38 37.18
CA THR A 6 -9.37 5.97 37.44
C THR A 6 -10.38 5.43 36.40
N ASP A 7 -10.06 4.26 35.88
CA ASP A 7 -10.90 3.23 35.24
C ASP A 7 -10.62 1.94 36.07
N PRO A 8 -11.32 0.78 35.98
CA PRO A 8 -12.51 0.41 35.18
C PRO A 8 -13.52 -0.54 35.91
N GLU A 9 -14.54 -1.00 35.16
CA GLU A 9 -15.36 -2.22 35.32
C GLU A 9 -15.89 -2.71 36.69
N GLU A 10 -17.21 -2.58 36.89
CA GLU A 10 -18.04 -3.66 37.43
C GLU A 10 -19.52 -3.35 37.13
N LEU A 11 -20.28 -4.32 36.62
CA LEU A 11 -21.67 -4.61 37.02
C LEU A 11 -22.27 -5.67 36.08
N MET A 12 -22.04 -6.93 36.46
CA MET A 12 -22.92 -8.03 36.10
C MET A 12 -24.20 -7.96 36.94
N SER A 13 -25.30 -8.34 36.29
CA SER A 13 -26.40 -9.13 36.86
C SER A 13 -27.43 -8.43 37.77
N ALA A 14 -28.64 -8.25 37.24
CA ALA A 14 -29.87 -8.77 37.87
C ALA A 14 -31.07 -8.68 36.91
N ALA A 15 -31.71 -9.81 36.62
CA ALA A 15 -33.17 -10.00 36.71
C ALA A 15 -33.57 -11.43 36.29
N ARG A 16 -33.93 -12.23 37.29
CA ARG A 16 -34.88 -13.37 37.21
C ARG A 16 -36.27 -12.78 36.93
N ASN A 17 -37.27 -13.39 36.29
CA ASN A 17 -37.83 -14.74 36.36
C ASN A 17 -38.93 -14.81 35.27
N THR A 18 -39.32 -16.01 34.82
CA THR A 18 -40.71 -16.56 34.79
C THR A 18 -40.79 -17.72 33.77
N LEU A 19 -41.20 -18.90 34.26
CA LEU A 19 -41.49 -20.10 33.46
C LEU A 19 -42.84 -19.99 32.74
N PHE A 20 -42.89 -20.44 31.49
CA PHE A 20 -44.09 -21.03 30.87
C PHE A 20 -43.70 -22.29 30.11
N THR A 21 -44.48 -23.35 30.34
CA THR A 21 -44.34 -24.69 29.77
C THR A 21 -44.93 -24.74 28.35
N ALA A 22 -44.21 -25.30 27.37
CA ALA A 22 -44.80 -25.90 26.18
C ALA A 22 -43.85 -26.93 25.55
N LEU A 23 -44.39 -28.13 25.32
CA LEU A 23 -43.75 -29.30 24.72
C LEU A 23 -43.70 -29.13 23.19
N ALA A 24 -42.51 -29.28 22.57
CA ALA A 24 -42.37 -29.65 21.16
C ALA A 24 -40.96 -30.22 20.91
N CYS A 25 -40.87 -31.55 20.79
CA CYS A 25 -39.67 -32.21 20.24
C CYS A 25 -39.62 -31.93 18.73
N LEU A 26 -38.79 -30.98 18.32
CA LEU A 26 -38.32 -30.85 16.94
C LEU A 26 -36.86 -31.31 16.88
N SER A 27 -36.61 -32.33 16.08
CA SER A 27 -35.29 -32.79 15.69
C SER A 27 -34.56 -31.67 14.95
N VAL A 28 -33.54 -31.09 15.57
CA VAL A 28 -32.60 -30.21 14.88
C VAL A 28 -31.64 -31.10 14.10
N SER A 29 -31.88 -31.23 12.80
CA SER A 29 -30.86 -31.70 11.87
C SER A 29 -29.66 -30.74 11.95
N ALA A 30 -28.51 -31.25 12.39
CA ALA A 30 -27.25 -30.53 12.35
C ALA A 30 -26.87 -30.30 10.88
N ALA A 31 -27.31 -29.18 10.31
CA ALA A 31 -26.77 -28.69 9.06
C ALA A 31 -25.32 -28.26 9.33
N SER A 32 -24.37 -29.06 8.88
CA SER A 32 -22.96 -28.70 8.86
C SER A 32 -22.79 -27.43 8.01
N LEU A 33 -22.61 -26.29 8.68
CA LEU A 33 -22.20 -25.05 8.06
C LEU A 33 -20.76 -25.23 7.57
N THR A 34 -20.61 -25.71 6.34
CA THR A 34 -19.35 -25.54 5.61
C THR A 34 -19.24 -24.06 5.27
N ALA A 35 -18.48 -23.33 6.09
CA ALA A 35 -18.08 -21.97 5.75
C ALA A 35 -17.41 -22.00 4.36
N PRO A 36 -17.81 -21.13 3.42
CA PRO A 36 -17.12 -21.07 2.15
C PRO A 36 -15.66 -20.70 2.44
N ALA A 37 -14.73 -21.52 1.93
CA ALA A 37 -13.32 -21.21 1.96
C ALA A 37 -13.13 -19.81 1.35
N SER A 38 -12.74 -18.86 2.18
CA SER A 38 -12.27 -17.55 1.74
C SER A 38 -11.12 -17.81 0.76
N ALA A 39 -11.38 -17.67 -0.54
CA ALA A 39 -10.35 -17.70 -1.56
C ALA A 39 -9.40 -16.52 -1.28
N GLN A 40 -8.34 -16.79 -0.52
CA GLN A 40 -7.21 -15.89 -0.41
C GLN A 40 -6.66 -15.72 -1.83
N SER A 41 -6.66 -14.48 -2.33
CA SER A 41 -5.92 -14.14 -3.54
C SER A 41 -4.49 -14.68 -3.39
N PRO A 42 -3.86 -15.19 -4.47
CA PRO A 42 -2.45 -15.57 -4.44
C PRO A 42 -1.66 -14.43 -3.81
N ALA A 43 -0.72 -14.74 -2.91
CA ALA A 43 0.13 -13.75 -2.28
C ALA A 43 0.88 -12.97 -3.37
N GLU A 44 0.36 -11.80 -3.72
CA GLU A 44 1.07 -10.77 -4.46
C GLU A 44 2.11 -10.21 -3.50
N ALA A 45 3.38 -10.36 -3.87
CA ALA A 45 4.49 -9.80 -3.11
C ALA A 45 4.95 -8.55 -3.85
N SER A 46 5.29 -7.50 -3.09
CA SER A 46 6.04 -6.38 -3.66
C SER A 46 7.35 -6.92 -4.18
N ALA A 47 7.60 -6.72 -5.47
CA ALA A 47 8.81 -7.21 -6.09
C ALA A 47 9.96 -6.28 -5.71
N PRO A 48 11.20 -6.78 -5.72
CA PRO A 48 12.29 -5.86 -5.72
C PRO A 48 12.19 -4.90 -6.92
N ALA A 49 12.51 -3.63 -6.70
CA ALA A 49 12.70 -2.63 -7.73
C ALA A 49 13.72 -3.14 -8.77
N SER A 50 13.26 -3.31 -10.00
CA SER A 50 14.08 -3.82 -11.10
C SER A 50 14.38 -2.70 -12.08
N ALA A 51 15.65 -2.34 -12.20
CA ALA A 51 16.10 -1.38 -13.22
C ALA A 51 15.76 -1.93 -14.61
N ALA A 52 15.13 -1.11 -15.45
CA ALA A 52 14.84 -1.47 -16.82
C ALA A 52 16.15 -1.51 -17.62
N THR A 53 16.37 -2.59 -18.38
CA THR A 53 17.49 -2.67 -19.31
C THR A 53 17.25 -1.66 -20.43
N THR A 54 18.04 -0.60 -20.51
CA THR A 54 17.89 0.44 -21.54
C THR A 54 19.01 0.39 -22.56
N THR A 55 18.65 0.22 -23.83
CA THR A 55 19.47 0.57 -25.00
C THR A 55 19.14 1.97 -25.55
N ALA A 56 18.44 2.83 -24.78
CA ALA A 56 17.97 4.13 -25.25
C ALA A 56 18.97 5.27 -24.93
N THR A 57 19.76 5.65 -25.93
CA THR A 57 20.45 6.94 -26.02
C THR A 57 19.45 8.11 -25.97
N GLY A 58 19.62 9.07 -25.05
CA GLY A 58 19.07 10.42 -25.25
C GLY A 58 18.40 11.15 -24.07
N LEU A 59 18.36 10.62 -22.83
CA LEU A 59 17.72 11.32 -21.70
C LEU A 59 18.73 11.69 -20.59
N ARG A 60 19.16 12.96 -20.55
CA ARG A 60 19.81 13.66 -19.40
C ARG A 60 19.07 15.01 -19.24
N ALA A 61 18.75 15.60 -18.08
CA ALA A 61 19.12 15.37 -16.68
C ALA A 61 18.04 15.94 -15.72
N ALA A 62 17.38 15.07 -14.98
CA ALA A 62 17.55 14.89 -13.52
C ALA A 62 18.03 13.43 -13.36
N SER A 63 18.33 12.90 -12.18
CA SER A 63 18.55 11.44 -12.03
C SER A 63 17.23 10.70 -12.33
N ASN A 64 16.92 10.55 -13.61
CA ASN A 64 15.75 9.85 -14.11
C ASN A 64 16.15 8.38 -14.21
N ALA A 65 15.68 7.57 -13.27
CA ALA A 65 15.80 6.12 -13.32
C ALA A 65 14.59 5.54 -14.05
N LEU A 66 14.80 4.41 -14.72
CA LEU A 66 13.77 3.65 -15.41
C LEU A 66 13.67 2.30 -14.73
N TYR A 67 12.53 2.01 -14.10
CA TYR A 67 12.28 0.73 -13.44
C TYR A 67 11.15 0.00 -14.14
N GLU A 68 11.16 -1.33 -14.11
CA GLU A 68 10.10 -2.10 -14.75
C GLU A 68 8.80 -2.04 -13.97
N ASN A 69 8.84 -1.86 -12.64
CA ASN A 69 7.68 -2.00 -11.76
C ASN A 69 7.29 -0.74 -10.99
N TRP A 70 8.14 0.29 -10.89
CA TRP A 70 7.87 1.48 -10.05
C TRP A 70 7.84 2.78 -10.86
N ALA A 71 6.98 3.71 -10.45
CA ALA A 71 7.00 5.11 -10.84
C ALA A 71 6.81 6.01 -9.61
N GLY A 72 7.67 7.00 -9.42
CA GLY A 72 7.65 7.81 -8.22
C GLY A 72 8.95 8.55 -7.95
N TYR A 73 9.20 8.86 -6.68
CA TYR A 73 10.48 9.43 -6.24
C TYR A 73 11.11 8.58 -5.15
N GLN A 74 12.43 8.40 -5.27
CA GLN A 74 13.29 7.87 -4.23
C GLN A 74 14.14 9.01 -3.69
N VAL A 75 14.14 9.20 -2.38
CA VAL A 75 14.75 10.34 -1.69
C VAL A 75 15.85 9.83 -0.79
N ALA A 76 17.07 10.29 -1.03
CA ALA A 76 18.24 9.92 -0.23
C ALA A 76 18.11 10.48 1.18
N ALA A 77 18.20 9.59 2.17
CA ALA A 77 18.02 9.89 3.58
C ALA A 77 18.92 8.97 4.40
N LYS A 78 19.88 9.55 5.13
CA LYS A 78 20.83 8.76 5.92
C LYS A 78 20.15 8.27 7.20
N ASN A 79 20.07 6.96 7.40
CA ASN A 79 19.39 6.33 8.54
C ASN A 79 17.94 6.83 8.68
N PRO A 80 17.09 6.62 7.66
CA PRO A 80 15.77 7.22 7.65
C PRO A 80 14.89 6.52 8.68
N THR A 81 14.14 7.31 9.45
CA THR A 81 13.32 6.83 10.56
C THR A 81 11.83 6.96 10.30
N GLN A 82 11.42 7.81 9.36
CA GLN A 82 10.00 7.94 9.01
C GLN A 82 9.79 8.47 7.60
N ALA A 83 8.78 7.91 6.93
CA ALA A 83 8.22 8.44 5.68
C ALA A 83 6.69 8.55 5.83
N ARG A 84 6.11 9.62 5.30
CA ARG A 84 4.67 9.89 5.35
C ARG A 84 4.16 10.34 4.00
N GLY A 85 2.90 10.01 3.71
CA GLY A 85 2.21 10.55 2.55
C GLY A 85 0.70 10.36 2.63
N SER A 86 0.00 11.08 1.77
CA SER A 86 -1.44 10.93 1.56
C SER A 86 -1.79 10.97 0.09
N TRP A 87 -2.88 10.30 -0.25
CA TRP A 87 -3.46 10.31 -1.59
C TRP A 87 -4.95 10.01 -1.50
N THR A 88 -5.66 10.21 -2.59
CA THR A 88 -7.01 9.68 -2.76
C THR A 88 -6.91 8.36 -3.48
N VAL A 89 -7.58 7.32 -2.97
CA VAL A 89 -7.60 5.98 -3.57
C VAL A 89 -8.13 6.10 -5.01
N PRO A 90 -7.33 5.76 -6.04
CA PRO A 90 -7.77 5.84 -7.42
C PRO A 90 -8.86 4.80 -7.73
N LYS A 91 -9.64 5.08 -8.77
CA LYS A 91 -10.44 4.05 -9.43
C LYS A 91 -9.54 3.29 -10.41
N ALA A 92 -9.18 2.06 -10.08
CA ALA A 92 -8.47 1.18 -10.98
C ALA A 92 -9.39 0.69 -12.11
N SER A 93 -8.81 0.57 -13.30
CA SER A 93 -9.45 -0.02 -14.48
C SER A 93 -8.37 -0.68 -15.35
N TRP A 94 -8.74 -1.60 -16.22
CA TRP A 94 -7.82 -2.10 -17.22
C TRP A 94 -8.59 -2.47 -18.49
N PRO A 95 -8.12 -2.14 -19.70
CA PRO A 95 -8.79 -2.59 -20.93
C PRO A 95 -8.47 -4.04 -21.28
N GLY A 96 -7.45 -4.64 -20.66
CA GLY A 96 -7.05 -6.03 -20.89
C GLY A 96 -7.84 -7.04 -20.06
N ARG A 97 -7.17 -8.08 -19.56
CA ARG A 97 -7.79 -9.10 -18.71
C ARG A 97 -7.71 -8.74 -17.22
N ASP A 98 -6.49 -8.61 -16.70
CA ASP A 98 -6.26 -8.29 -15.29
C ASP A 98 -5.25 -7.16 -15.20
N GLY A 99 -5.46 -6.22 -14.27
CA GLY A 99 -4.56 -5.11 -13.98
C GLY A 99 -4.41 -4.93 -12.47
N TYR A 100 -3.19 -4.60 -12.05
CA TYR A 100 -2.77 -4.55 -10.66
C TYR A 100 -2.02 -3.25 -10.40
N SER A 101 -2.22 -2.65 -9.23
CA SER A 101 -1.48 -1.46 -8.87
C SER A 101 -1.56 -1.19 -7.39
N ASN A 102 -0.48 -0.70 -6.81
CA ASN A 102 -0.48 -0.19 -5.45
C ASN A 102 0.19 1.18 -5.35
N MET A 103 -0.19 1.92 -4.32
CA MET A 103 0.38 3.22 -3.97
C MET A 103 0.92 3.14 -2.56
N TRP A 104 2.16 3.54 -2.33
CA TRP A 104 2.78 3.36 -1.02
C TRP A 104 3.87 4.38 -0.69
N VAL A 105 4.19 4.43 0.60
CA VAL A 105 5.37 5.11 1.14
C VAL A 105 6.28 4.08 1.81
N GLY A 106 7.59 4.27 1.69
CA GLY A 106 8.56 3.28 2.16
C GLY A 106 9.84 3.87 2.74
N LEU A 107 10.53 3.05 3.54
CA LEU A 107 11.88 3.26 4.06
C LEU A 107 12.76 2.09 3.66
N GLY A 108 13.95 2.36 3.14
CA GLY A 108 14.82 1.33 2.59
C GLY A 108 14.76 1.26 1.07
N GLY A 109 15.62 0.43 0.49
CA GLY A 109 15.65 0.23 -0.96
C GLY A 109 15.00 -1.09 -1.36
N GLY A 110 14.32 -1.08 -2.50
CA GLY A 110 13.59 -2.22 -3.02
C GLY A 110 14.42 -3.36 -3.58
N ASN A 111 15.62 -3.70 -3.11
CA ASN A 111 16.15 -5.03 -3.45
C ASN A 111 16.89 -5.66 -2.28
N ARG A 112 17.00 -7.00 -2.31
CA ARG A 112 17.56 -7.78 -1.18
C ARG A 112 19.00 -7.37 -0.84
N ALA A 113 19.77 -6.88 -1.82
CA ALA A 113 21.12 -6.34 -1.60
C ALA A 113 21.10 -4.95 -0.94
N GLN A 114 20.07 -4.14 -1.20
CA GLN A 114 19.82 -2.83 -0.58
C GLN A 114 19.27 -2.94 0.85
N GLY A 115 18.87 -4.13 1.30
CA GLY A 115 18.49 -4.42 2.68
C GLY A 115 16.98 -4.47 2.89
N GLN A 116 16.54 -3.96 4.03
CA GLN A 116 15.14 -4.01 4.45
C GLN A 116 14.34 -2.88 3.81
N LEU A 117 13.21 -3.20 3.20
CA LEU A 117 12.17 -2.27 2.76
C LEU A 117 10.97 -2.36 3.72
N ILE A 118 10.64 -1.26 4.36
CA ILE A 118 9.49 -1.10 5.26
C ILE A 118 8.49 -0.22 4.54
N GLN A 119 7.30 -0.73 4.22
CA GLN A 119 6.37 -0.01 3.37
C GLN A 119 4.91 -0.27 3.75
N ALA A 120 4.06 0.68 3.40
CA ALA A 120 2.63 0.58 3.59
C ALA A 120 1.89 1.41 2.56
N GLY A 121 0.69 0.97 2.21
CA GLY A 121 -0.01 1.54 1.08
C GLY A 121 -1.42 1.02 0.88
N THR A 122 -1.95 1.30 -0.31
CA THR A 122 -3.23 0.80 -0.80
C THR A 122 -3.02 -0.04 -2.06
N GLU A 123 -3.74 -1.14 -2.18
CA GLU A 123 -3.87 -1.95 -3.40
C GLU A 123 -5.11 -1.51 -4.19
N HIS A 124 -5.01 -1.59 -5.52
CA HIS A 124 -6.07 -1.28 -6.46
C HIS A 124 -6.01 -2.26 -7.64
N ASP A 125 -6.73 -3.36 -7.52
CA ASP A 125 -6.82 -4.39 -8.56
C ASP A 125 -8.07 -4.21 -9.40
N SER A 126 -7.97 -4.59 -10.68
CA SER A 126 -9.09 -4.74 -11.59
C SER A 126 -8.96 -6.07 -12.33
N LYS A 127 -9.78 -7.05 -11.96
CA LYS A 127 -9.72 -8.43 -12.47
C LYS A 127 -10.94 -8.72 -13.33
N CYS A 128 -10.73 -9.30 -14.50
CA CYS A 128 -11.84 -9.71 -15.35
C CYS A 128 -12.43 -11.03 -14.83
N VAL A 129 -13.73 -11.03 -14.52
CA VAL A 129 -14.42 -12.20 -13.96
C VAL A 129 -15.45 -12.82 -14.91
N ALA A 130 -15.73 -12.17 -16.04
CA ALA A 130 -16.56 -12.76 -17.10
C ALA A 130 -16.17 -12.21 -18.47
N LEU A 131 -16.26 -13.06 -19.49
CA LEU A 131 -16.01 -12.72 -20.88
C LEU A 131 -17.30 -12.73 -21.70
N ARG A 132 -17.39 -11.87 -22.70
CA ARG A 132 -18.42 -11.91 -23.75
C ARG A 132 -17.75 -11.62 -25.09
N ALA A 133 -17.89 -12.54 -26.05
CA ALA A 133 -17.24 -12.45 -27.37
C ALA A 133 -15.72 -12.16 -27.29
N GLY A 134 -15.01 -12.86 -26.39
CA GLY A 134 -13.56 -12.69 -26.20
C GLY A 134 -13.13 -11.41 -25.49
N LYS A 135 -14.05 -10.52 -25.11
CA LYS A 135 -13.79 -9.27 -24.40
C LYS A 135 -14.27 -9.35 -22.95
N CYS A 136 -13.61 -8.63 -22.05
CA CYS A 136 -14.09 -8.56 -20.67
C CYS A 136 -15.47 -7.89 -20.61
N SER A 137 -16.43 -8.56 -19.97
CA SER A 137 -17.80 -8.09 -19.79
C SER A 137 -18.14 -7.77 -18.33
N LYS A 138 -17.38 -8.29 -17.38
CA LYS A 138 -17.56 -8.02 -15.94
C LYS A 138 -16.23 -7.93 -15.22
N TRP A 139 -16.09 -6.87 -14.42
CA TRP A 139 -14.91 -6.58 -13.62
C TRP A 139 -15.18 -6.79 -12.13
N LYS A 140 -14.22 -7.38 -11.41
CA LYS A 140 -14.14 -7.39 -9.96
C LYS A 140 -12.94 -6.55 -9.56
N ASN A 141 -13.18 -5.48 -8.81
CA ASN A 141 -12.11 -4.66 -8.27
C ASN A 141 -11.88 -5.02 -6.80
N ASP A 142 -10.62 -5.06 -6.37
CA ASP A 142 -10.24 -5.25 -4.97
C ASP A 142 -9.41 -4.06 -4.50
N TYR A 143 -9.80 -3.52 -3.34
CA TYR A 143 -9.22 -2.34 -2.73
C TYR A 143 -8.94 -2.64 -1.27
N TYR A 144 -7.70 -2.47 -0.85
CA TYR A 144 -7.35 -2.68 0.55
C TYR A 144 -6.09 -1.92 0.96
N LEU A 145 -5.98 -1.66 2.25
CA LEU A 145 -4.76 -1.16 2.88
C LEU A 145 -3.85 -2.34 3.23
N TRP A 146 -2.54 -2.11 3.23
CA TRP A 146 -1.57 -3.16 3.54
C TRP A 146 -0.29 -2.61 4.17
N VAL A 147 0.46 -3.50 4.83
CA VAL A 147 1.80 -3.23 5.37
C VAL A 147 2.77 -4.32 4.94
N GLU A 148 4.06 -4.02 4.88
CA GLU A 148 5.08 -5.00 4.53
C GLU A 148 6.45 -4.65 5.13
N THR A 149 7.22 -5.70 5.43
CA THR A 149 8.64 -5.62 5.76
C THR A 149 9.43 -6.58 4.87
N PHE A 150 9.68 -6.21 3.61
CA PHE A 150 10.42 -7.00 2.64
C PHE A 150 11.94 -7.00 2.93
N PRO A 151 12.66 -8.14 2.84
CA PRO A 151 12.19 -9.46 2.37
C PRO A 151 11.68 -10.38 3.49
N GLN A 152 11.64 -9.90 4.73
CA GLN A 152 11.32 -10.74 5.90
C GLN A 152 9.85 -11.18 5.94
N ARG A 153 8.94 -10.31 5.52
CA ARG A 153 7.49 -10.56 5.44
C ARG A 153 6.98 -9.94 4.15
N SER A 154 6.16 -10.68 3.43
CA SER A 154 5.41 -10.19 2.27
C SER A 154 4.27 -9.27 2.71
N GLN A 155 3.62 -8.64 1.73
CA GLN A 155 2.44 -7.80 1.90
C GLN A 155 1.36 -8.46 2.77
N GLU A 156 0.94 -7.74 3.82
CA GLU A 156 -0.12 -8.15 4.75
C GLU A 156 -1.33 -7.21 4.62
N ARG A 157 -2.48 -7.74 4.20
CA ARG A 157 -3.74 -6.98 4.10
C ARG A 157 -4.25 -6.55 5.48
N ILE A 158 -4.63 -5.29 5.61
CA ILE A 158 -5.38 -4.76 6.75
C ILE A 158 -6.88 -5.00 6.53
N THR A 159 -7.48 -5.85 7.35
CA THR A 159 -8.86 -6.32 7.16
C THR A 159 -9.91 -5.49 7.91
N ASN A 160 -9.51 -4.74 8.93
CA ASN A 160 -10.41 -3.98 9.80
C ASN A 160 -10.49 -2.47 9.48
N LEU A 161 -9.91 -2.04 8.36
CA LEU A 161 -9.98 -0.67 7.85
C LEU A 161 -10.24 -0.70 6.33
N PRO A 162 -11.51 -0.72 5.89
CA PRO A 162 -11.83 -0.76 4.47
C PRO A 162 -11.48 0.56 3.79
N VAL A 163 -11.23 0.48 2.48
CA VAL A 163 -11.00 1.62 1.59
C VAL A 163 -11.73 1.41 0.27
N SER A 164 -12.14 2.50 -0.36
CA SER A 164 -12.80 2.51 -1.66
C SER A 164 -12.29 3.65 -2.54
N PRO A 165 -12.45 3.57 -3.87
CA PRO A 165 -12.14 4.68 -4.77
C PRO A 165 -12.73 6.01 -4.29
N GLY A 166 -11.91 7.05 -4.27
CA GLY A 166 -12.29 8.38 -3.81
C GLY A 166 -12.09 8.59 -2.30
N ASP A 167 -11.74 7.57 -1.51
CA ASP A 167 -11.39 7.76 -0.10
C ASP A 167 -10.05 8.49 0.02
N PRO A 168 -9.95 9.55 0.85
CA PRO A 168 -8.67 10.11 1.23
C PRO A 168 -7.99 9.19 2.23
N VAL A 169 -6.75 8.81 1.96
CA VAL A 169 -5.93 8.01 2.86
C VAL A 169 -4.66 8.73 3.26
N ARG A 170 -4.21 8.45 4.48
CA ARG A 170 -2.93 8.92 4.99
C ARG A 170 -2.16 7.75 5.57
N VAL A 171 -0.90 7.63 5.16
CA VAL A 171 -0.02 6.53 5.54
C VAL A 171 1.28 7.08 6.12
N ALA A 172 1.77 6.42 7.17
CA ALA A 172 3.08 6.67 7.73
C ALA A 172 3.75 5.34 8.08
N VAL A 173 5.03 5.23 7.72
CA VAL A 173 5.92 4.19 8.19
C VAL A 173 6.98 4.81 9.09
N ARG A 174 7.32 4.14 10.19
CA ARG A 174 8.36 4.57 11.13
C ARG A 174 9.22 3.39 11.54
N TRP A 175 10.53 3.55 11.50
CA TRP A 175 11.49 2.60 12.07
C TRP A 175 11.95 3.06 13.45
N SER A 176 12.01 2.13 14.40
CA SER A 176 12.56 2.35 15.74
C SER A 176 13.74 1.43 15.98
N ALA A 177 14.96 2.00 16.03
CA ALA A 177 16.16 1.25 16.38
C ALA A 177 16.11 0.70 17.81
N ARG A 178 15.52 1.46 18.75
CA ARG A 178 15.34 1.05 20.15
C ARG A 178 14.53 -0.25 20.27
N ASP A 179 13.44 -0.34 19.50
CA ASP A 179 12.51 -1.46 19.61
C ASP A 179 12.83 -2.58 18.61
N SER A 180 13.70 -2.31 17.63
CA SER A 180 13.91 -3.14 16.44
C SER A 180 12.59 -3.44 15.70
N ARG A 181 11.77 -2.41 15.51
CA ARG A 181 10.42 -2.53 14.92
C ARG A 181 10.10 -1.44 13.91
N ALA A 182 9.36 -1.86 12.88
CA ALA A 182 8.60 -0.98 12.03
C ALA A 182 7.21 -0.73 12.64
N TYR A 183 6.78 0.52 12.63
CA TYR A 183 5.45 0.96 13.03
C TYR A 183 4.75 1.55 11.80
N PHE A 184 3.50 1.17 11.64
CA PHE A 184 2.66 1.54 10.52
C PHE A 184 1.43 2.27 11.06
N THR A 185 1.11 3.41 10.45
CA THR A 185 -0.14 4.13 10.70
C THR A 185 -0.83 4.30 9.36
N LEU A 186 -2.04 3.77 9.26
CA LEU A 186 -2.88 3.87 8.06
C LEU A 186 -4.21 4.44 8.48
N CYS A 187 -4.65 5.50 7.82
CA CYS A 187 -5.92 6.17 8.10
C CYS A 187 -6.76 6.22 6.84
N ASN A 188 -8.05 5.88 6.97
CA ASN A 188 -9.07 6.25 6.01
C ASN A 188 -9.78 7.48 6.55
N GLU A 189 -9.50 8.64 5.95
CA GLU A 189 -10.01 9.93 6.38
C GLU A 189 -11.50 10.08 6.02
N ARG A 190 -12.06 9.30 5.10
CA ARG A 190 -13.52 9.28 4.92
C ARG A 190 -14.23 8.66 6.13
N LEU A 191 -13.63 7.62 6.69
CA LEU A 191 -14.18 6.91 7.85
C LEU A 191 -13.77 7.52 9.19
N GLN A 192 -12.86 8.51 9.19
CA GLN A 192 -12.26 9.09 10.40
C GLN A 192 -11.65 8.01 11.31
N ARG A 193 -11.05 6.97 10.71
CA ARG A 193 -10.50 5.81 11.42
C ARG A 193 -9.07 5.55 10.99
N CYS A 194 -8.25 5.15 11.96
CA CYS A 194 -6.88 4.73 11.75
C CYS A 194 -6.63 3.34 12.33
N VAL A 195 -5.69 2.62 11.73
CA VAL A 195 -5.06 1.41 12.28
C VAL A 195 -3.60 1.72 12.52
N VAL A 196 -3.14 1.39 13.73
CA VAL A 196 -1.73 1.42 14.11
C VAL A 196 -1.29 0.01 14.38
N THR A 197 -0.21 -0.43 13.74
CA THR A 197 0.34 -1.77 13.94
C THR A 197 1.86 -1.75 13.83
N SER A 198 2.53 -2.84 14.21
CA SER A 198 3.99 -2.92 14.13
C SER A 198 4.46 -4.33 13.77
N ARG A 199 5.66 -4.41 13.18
CA ARG A 199 6.33 -5.67 12.85
C ARG A 199 7.78 -5.60 13.31
N ALA A 200 8.28 -6.68 13.88
CA ALA A 200 9.72 -6.83 14.12
C ALA A 200 10.44 -6.87 12.77
N THR A 201 11.49 -6.07 12.63
CA THR A 201 12.28 -6.03 11.42
C THR A 201 13.68 -5.46 11.68
N SER A 202 14.50 -5.32 10.64
CA SER A 202 15.84 -4.73 10.72
C SER A 202 15.85 -3.29 10.19
N ALA A 203 16.95 -2.57 10.43
CA ALA A 203 17.04 -1.17 10.04
C ALA A 203 16.95 -0.99 8.51
N PRO A 204 16.10 -0.06 8.03
CA PRO A 204 16.06 0.32 6.62
C PRO A 204 17.34 1.07 6.24
N LYS A 205 17.72 1.01 4.97
CA LYS A 205 18.93 1.70 4.47
C LYS A 205 18.60 2.84 3.52
N GLY A 206 19.26 3.98 3.74
CA GLY A 206 19.68 4.93 2.72
C GLY A 206 18.61 5.79 2.03
N VAL A 207 17.35 5.38 1.94
CA VAL A 207 16.33 6.11 1.18
C VAL A 207 14.93 6.03 1.80
N ALA A 208 14.09 6.98 1.41
CA ALA A 208 12.64 6.95 1.55
C ALA A 208 11.99 7.02 0.16
N GLU A 209 10.85 6.36 -0.02
CA GLU A 209 10.26 6.14 -1.34
C GLU A 209 8.76 6.49 -1.34
N PHE A 210 8.29 7.03 -2.47
CA PHE A 210 6.90 7.44 -2.70
C PHE A 210 6.50 6.97 -4.09
N VAL A 211 5.70 5.90 -4.18
CA VAL A 211 5.67 5.06 -5.39
C VAL A 211 4.25 4.63 -5.78
N LEU A 212 3.96 4.69 -7.08
CA LEU A 212 2.99 3.84 -7.77
C LEU A 212 3.73 2.61 -8.30
N GLU A 213 3.29 1.43 -7.92
CA GLU A 213 3.89 0.17 -8.36
C GLU A 213 2.86 -0.72 -9.07
N ARG A 214 3.36 -1.53 -10.02
CA ARG A 214 2.70 -2.76 -10.43
C ARG A 214 3.42 -3.93 -9.72
N PRO A 215 2.72 -4.75 -8.91
CA PRO A 215 3.35 -5.85 -8.19
C PRO A 215 3.91 -6.89 -9.17
N SER A 216 4.70 -7.84 -8.66
CA SER A 216 5.19 -8.96 -9.48
C SER A 216 4.61 -10.29 -9.04
N ARG A 217 4.69 -11.25 -9.96
CA ARG A 217 4.47 -12.66 -9.68
C ARG A 217 5.59 -13.20 -8.79
N ALA A 218 5.38 -14.39 -8.24
CA ALA A 218 6.38 -15.09 -7.44
C ALA A 218 7.69 -15.38 -8.20
N ASP A 219 7.65 -15.46 -9.53
CA ASP A 219 8.84 -15.62 -10.40
C ASP A 219 9.58 -14.29 -10.69
N GLY A 220 9.15 -13.19 -10.05
CA GLY A 220 9.75 -11.87 -10.19
C GLY A 220 9.29 -11.09 -11.42
N ARG A 221 8.41 -11.63 -12.26
CA ARG A 221 7.90 -10.93 -13.44
C ARG A 221 6.83 -9.90 -13.05
N PRO A 222 6.96 -8.63 -13.45
CA PRO A 222 5.93 -7.62 -13.20
C PRO A 222 4.57 -7.98 -13.80
N LEU A 223 3.51 -7.74 -13.06
CA LEU A 223 2.13 -7.87 -13.51
C LEU A 223 1.76 -6.72 -14.46
N ALA A 224 0.59 -6.79 -15.09
CA ALA A 224 0.06 -5.69 -15.88
C ALA A 224 -0.36 -4.54 -14.95
N LEU A 225 0.10 -3.32 -15.24
CA LEU A 225 -0.25 -2.14 -14.45
C LEU A 225 -1.71 -1.77 -14.68
N ALA A 226 -2.53 -1.67 -13.63
CA ALA A 226 -3.87 -1.10 -13.75
C ALA A 226 -3.81 0.39 -14.14
N ASN A 227 -4.76 0.83 -14.95
CA ASN A 227 -4.98 2.25 -15.20
C ASN A 227 -5.61 2.92 -13.97
N THR A 228 -4.79 3.68 -13.27
CA THR A 228 -5.15 4.51 -12.11
C THR A 228 -5.40 5.97 -12.48
N GLY A 229 -5.30 6.33 -13.76
CA GLY A 229 -5.36 7.71 -14.22
C GLY A 229 -4.16 8.52 -13.71
N THR A 230 -4.43 9.68 -13.09
CA THR A 230 -3.41 10.49 -12.41
C THR A 230 -3.75 10.56 -10.92
N VAL A 231 -2.81 10.14 -10.08
CA VAL A 231 -2.94 10.17 -8.62
C VAL A 231 -1.95 11.17 -8.05
N SER A 232 -2.41 12.06 -7.17
CA SER A 232 -1.51 13.00 -6.49
C SER A 232 -1.10 12.46 -5.13
N LEU A 233 0.20 12.25 -4.94
CA LEU A 233 0.77 12.09 -3.61
C LEU A 233 0.96 13.47 -2.98
N ARG A 234 0.58 13.61 -1.72
CA ARG A 234 0.53 14.88 -0.98
C ARG A 234 1.04 14.69 0.45
N GLN A 235 1.28 15.81 1.12
CA GLN A 235 1.72 15.86 2.52
C GLN A 235 2.94 14.95 2.78
N LEU A 236 3.83 14.88 1.80
CA LEU A 236 4.99 14.03 1.84
C LEU A 236 6.04 14.59 2.79
N SER A 237 6.60 13.74 3.63
CA SER A 237 7.75 14.09 4.48
C SER A 237 8.65 12.89 4.72
N VAL A 238 9.92 13.20 4.94
CA VAL A 238 10.95 12.23 5.34
C VAL A 238 11.60 12.73 6.61
N THR A 239 11.79 11.84 7.58
CA THR A 239 12.55 12.11 8.80
C THR A 239 13.78 11.23 8.81
N ASP A 240 14.93 11.86 9.03
CA ASP A 240 16.21 11.19 9.27
C ASP A 240 16.90 11.81 10.50
N ALA A 241 18.18 11.51 10.71
CA ALA A 241 18.94 12.05 11.84
C ALA A 241 19.02 13.59 11.87
N SER A 242 18.79 14.27 10.74
CA SER A 242 18.76 15.74 10.64
C SER A 242 17.36 16.33 10.86
N GLY A 243 16.36 15.50 11.16
CA GLY A 243 14.98 15.91 11.40
C GLY A 243 14.06 15.73 10.20
N THR A 244 12.83 16.24 10.32
CA THR A 244 11.80 16.10 9.30
C THR A 244 11.95 17.16 8.22
N ARG A 245 11.97 16.75 6.95
CA ARG A 245 12.13 17.63 5.79
C ARG A 245 11.14 17.31 4.69
N VAL A 246 10.90 18.31 3.84
CA VAL A 246 10.15 18.14 2.59
C VAL A 246 11.03 17.42 1.56
N PRO A 247 10.53 16.35 0.89
CA PRO A 247 11.37 15.49 0.05
C PRO A 247 12.08 16.21 -1.10
N LYS A 248 11.45 17.22 -1.72
CA LYS A 248 12.06 18.01 -2.81
C LYS A 248 13.37 18.70 -2.39
N LYS A 249 13.55 19.04 -1.11
CA LYS A 249 14.76 19.69 -0.59
C LYS A 249 15.88 18.71 -0.26
N MET A 250 15.64 17.41 -0.42
CA MET A 250 16.62 16.35 -0.24
C MET A 250 17.05 15.85 -1.62
N ALA A 251 18.24 15.25 -1.72
CA ALA A 251 18.65 14.62 -2.97
C ALA A 251 17.64 13.53 -3.33
N ASN A 252 17.06 13.61 -4.53
CA ASN A 252 15.99 12.73 -4.97
C ASN A 252 16.19 12.29 -6.42
N THR A 253 15.74 11.08 -6.71
CA THR A 253 15.77 10.43 -8.01
C THR A 253 14.33 10.25 -8.47
N ARG A 254 14.05 10.68 -9.69
CA ARG A 254 12.76 10.51 -10.33
C ARG A 254 12.75 9.14 -11.01
N ILE A 255 11.77 8.31 -10.71
CA ILE A 255 11.65 6.95 -11.25
C ILE A 255 10.45 6.91 -12.20
N SER A 256 10.66 6.52 -13.46
CA SER A 256 9.56 6.23 -14.38
C SER A 256 9.45 4.73 -14.64
N MET A 257 8.22 4.24 -14.77
CA MET A 257 7.94 2.83 -15.01
C MET A 257 8.02 2.53 -16.51
N PHE A 258 8.92 1.64 -16.92
CA PHE A 258 9.26 1.40 -18.31
C PHE A 258 9.58 -0.08 -18.57
N ASN A 259 9.01 -0.67 -19.63
CA ASN A 259 9.25 -2.06 -20.05
C ASN A 259 9.50 -2.20 -21.57
N GLY A 260 10.11 -1.19 -22.17
CA GLY A 260 10.09 -0.96 -23.62
C GLY A 260 9.06 0.09 -24.03
N ASN A 261 7.99 0.24 -23.22
CA ASN A 261 7.05 1.36 -23.30
C ASN A 261 6.99 2.08 -21.95
N LEU A 262 6.72 3.39 -21.98
CA LEU A 262 6.45 4.15 -20.76
C LEU A 262 5.06 3.75 -20.22
N LEU A 263 5.02 3.19 -19.02
CA LEU A 263 3.79 2.70 -18.37
C LEU A 263 3.24 3.67 -17.33
N ALA A 264 4.13 4.38 -16.62
CA ALA A 264 3.77 5.42 -15.67
C ALA A 264 4.92 6.38 -15.46
N SER A 265 4.62 7.63 -15.13
CA SER A 265 5.66 8.60 -14.83
C SER A 265 5.20 9.62 -13.79
N PRO A 266 6.03 9.95 -12.79
CA PRO A 266 5.77 11.04 -11.85
C PRO A 266 5.94 12.39 -12.55
N GLY A 267 5.10 13.35 -12.22
CA GLY A 267 5.23 14.74 -12.61
C GLY A 267 6.24 15.50 -11.76
N ALA A 268 6.29 16.83 -11.96
CA ALA A 268 7.09 17.72 -11.14
C ALA A 268 6.56 17.77 -9.70
N TRP A 269 7.47 18.05 -8.77
CA TRP A 269 7.10 18.40 -7.40
C TRP A 269 6.19 19.63 -7.36
N SER A 270 5.26 19.66 -6.42
CA SER A 270 4.48 20.84 -6.06
C SER A 270 5.38 22.02 -5.68
N ALA A 271 4.82 23.24 -5.68
CA ALA A 271 5.53 24.44 -5.23
C ALA A 271 6.10 24.27 -3.81
N SER A 272 5.30 23.69 -2.90
CA SER A 272 5.68 23.34 -1.52
C SER A 272 6.71 22.20 -1.42
N GLY A 273 6.91 21.42 -2.48
CA GLY A 273 7.86 20.32 -2.52
C GLY A 273 7.47 19.08 -1.70
N ASN A 274 6.22 19.00 -1.25
CA ASN A 274 5.67 17.91 -0.44
C ASN A 274 4.58 17.11 -1.16
N GLY A 275 4.61 17.09 -2.48
CA GLY A 275 3.69 16.31 -3.29
C GLY A 275 4.05 16.33 -4.77
N PHE A 276 3.51 15.39 -5.53
CA PHE A 276 3.64 15.29 -6.97
C PHE A 276 2.50 14.40 -7.53
N PRO A 277 2.05 14.61 -8.78
CA PRO A 277 1.19 13.65 -9.46
C PRO A 277 2.01 12.48 -10.01
N VAL A 278 1.44 11.28 -10.05
CA VAL A 278 1.94 10.15 -10.84
C VAL A 278 0.85 9.69 -11.80
N THR A 279 1.21 9.55 -13.07
CA THR A 279 0.26 9.35 -14.15
C THR A 279 0.52 8.03 -14.86
N PHE A 280 -0.50 7.18 -14.90
CA PHE A 280 -0.57 6.03 -15.81
C PHE A 280 -0.43 6.50 -17.27
N LYS A 281 0.35 5.78 -18.06
CA LYS A 281 0.55 6.02 -19.48
C LYS A 281 0.02 4.82 -20.24
N ARG A 282 -0.93 5.08 -21.12
CA ARG A 282 -1.35 4.09 -22.11
C ARG A 282 -0.20 3.91 -23.09
N ALA A 283 0.22 2.67 -23.32
CA ALA A 283 1.12 2.38 -24.43
C ALA A 283 0.46 2.86 -25.73
N ALA A 284 1.21 3.62 -26.52
CA ALA A 284 0.77 4.08 -27.84
C ALA A 284 0.65 2.88 -28.80
#